data_AF-A0A4Q3I464-F1
#
_entry.id   AF-A0A4Q3I464-F1
#
_cell.length_a   1.000
_cell.length_b   1.000
_cell.length_c   1.000
_cell.angle_alpha   90.00
_cell.angle_beta   90.00
_cell.angle_gamma   90.00
#
_symmetry.space_group_name_H-M   'P 1'
#
loop_
_entity.id
_entity.type
_entity.pdbx_description
1 polymer ?
#
loop_
_entity_poly.entity_id
_entity_poly.type
_entity_poly.pdbx_seq_one_letter_code
_entity_poly.pdbx_strand_id
1 'polypeptide(L)'
;MSLASALSTTKNILNNTATQTGVLSTNVQNVGNSDYNRRSAATVTNAYTGATTVQTARTEDAALLKQTLSSTADDAGQQTLLAGLESVYTIMGGDGYSLAPSTALSELRDALQTYAATPGDVTLASAAVNSAVDVATALNTSTTEVQQLRAGTDAQISGQVDKLNKLLAQFEQANKAVVTAAAAGTDGN
;
A
#
# COMPACT_ATOMS: atom_id res chain seq x y z
N MET A 1 -58.81 -14.77 -4.73
CA MET A 1 -57.73 -14.02 -5.40
C MET A 1 -58.37 -12.96 -6.27
N SER A 2 -58.21 -11.68 -5.95
CA SER A 2 -58.84 -10.58 -6.67
C SER A 2 -57.96 -10.10 -7.83
N LEU A 3 -58.53 -9.42 -8.84
CA LEU A 3 -57.77 -8.77 -9.92
C LEU A 3 -56.64 -7.88 -9.40
N ALA A 4 -56.83 -7.26 -8.23
CA ALA A 4 -55.82 -6.44 -7.56
C ALA A 4 -54.59 -7.24 -7.12
N SER A 5 -54.76 -8.48 -6.65
CA SER A 5 -53.63 -9.34 -6.31
C SER A 5 -52.90 -9.83 -7.56
N ALA A 6 -53.64 -10.20 -8.62
CA ALA A 6 -53.06 -10.59 -9.90
C ALA A 6 -52.23 -9.45 -10.52
N LEU A 7 -52.75 -8.22 -10.50
CA LEU A 7 -52.03 -7.04 -11.00
C LEU A 7 -50.76 -6.74 -10.19
N SER A 8 -50.80 -6.88 -8.86
CA SER A 8 -49.64 -6.69 -8.00
C SER A 8 -48.55 -7.74 -8.29
N THR A 9 -48.94 -9.00 -8.47
CA THR A 9 -48.02 -10.07 -8.86
C THR A 9 -47.39 -9.81 -10.23
N THR A 10 -48.19 -9.42 -11.24
CA THR A 10 -47.68 -9.10 -12.58
C THR A 10 -46.70 -7.93 -12.56
N LYS A 11 -46.97 -6.88 -11.78
CA LYS A 11 -46.03 -5.75 -11.61
C LYS A 11 -44.69 -6.19 -11.01
N ASN A 12 -44.73 -7.04 -9.98
CA ASN A 12 -43.50 -7.58 -9.38
C ASN A 12 -42.71 -8.47 -10.37
N ILE A 13 -43.40 -9.32 -11.14
CA ILE A 13 -42.75 -10.15 -12.16
C ILE A 13 -42.08 -9.29 -13.25
N LEU A 14 -42.77 -8.26 -13.74
CA LEU A 14 -42.22 -7.36 -14.76
C LEU A 14 -41.00 -6.59 -14.22
N ASN A 15 -41.09 -6.06 -13.01
CA ASN A 15 -39.96 -5.36 -12.37
C ASN A 15 -38.75 -6.30 -12.20
N ASN A 16 -38.97 -7.52 -11.69
CA ASN A 16 -37.91 -8.52 -11.55
C ASN A 16 -37.27 -8.90 -12.90
N THR A 17 -38.09 -9.07 -13.94
CA THR A 17 -37.61 -9.39 -15.31
C THR A 17 -36.83 -8.22 -15.90
N ALA A 18 -37.25 -6.98 -15.67
CA ALA A 18 -36.55 -5.78 -16.10
C ALA A 18 -35.16 -5.69 -15.43
N THR A 19 -35.06 -5.96 -14.12
CA THR A 19 -33.78 -6.02 -13.41
C THR A 19 -32.85 -7.10 -13.96
N GLN A 20 -33.36 -8.32 -14.19
CA GLN A 20 -32.57 -9.41 -14.77
C GLN A 20 -32.05 -9.07 -16.17
N THR A 21 -32.90 -8.45 -17.01
CA THR A 21 -32.53 -8.01 -18.36
C THR A 21 -31.49 -6.89 -18.32
N GLY A 22 -31.62 -5.96 -17.37
CA GLY A 22 -30.64 -4.91 -17.12
C GLY A 22 -29.26 -5.47 -16.77
N VAL A 23 -29.20 -6.43 -15.84
CA VAL A 23 -27.94 -7.11 -15.46
C VAL A 23 -27.31 -7.83 -16.65
N LEU A 24 -28.10 -8.52 -17.47
CA LEU A 24 -27.61 -9.16 -18.70
C LEU A 24 -27.03 -8.12 -19.68
N SER A 25 -27.75 -7.03 -19.91
CA SER A 25 -27.30 -5.94 -20.78
C SER A 25 -25.97 -5.34 -20.30
N THR A 26 -25.84 -5.05 -19.00
CA THR A 26 -24.59 -4.53 -18.42
C THR A 26 -23.45 -5.53 -18.55
N ASN A 27 -23.69 -6.84 -18.32
CA ASN A 27 -22.68 -7.87 -18.52
C ASN A 27 -22.19 -7.89 -19.98
N VAL A 28 -23.11 -7.85 -20.96
CA VAL A 28 -22.79 -7.87 -22.39
C VAL A 28 -21.98 -6.64 -22.79
N GLN A 29 -22.37 -5.45 -22.30
CA GLN A 29 -21.64 -4.21 -22.55
C GLN A 29 -20.21 -4.24 -22.00
N ASN A 30 -19.95 -5.02 -20.96
CA ASN A 30 -18.65 -5.11 -20.30
C ASN A 30 -17.86 -6.38 -20.64
N VAL A 31 -18.23 -7.15 -21.67
CA VAL A 31 -17.50 -8.37 -22.08
C VAL A 31 -16.02 -8.10 -22.40
N GLY A 32 -15.70 -6.91 -22.92
CA GLY A 32 -14.33 -6.50 -23.20
C GLY A 32 -13.59 -5.86 -22.03
N ASN A 33 -14.22 -5.71 -20.87
CA ASN A 33 -13.65 -5.06 -19.70
C ASN A 33 -13.06 -6.11 -18.75
N SER A 34 -11.72 -6.19 -18.69
CA SER A 34 -11.01 -7.14 -17.82
C SER A 34 -11.27 -6.92 -16.33
N ASP A 35 -11.66 -5.71 -15.93
CA ASP A 35 -11.92 -5.36 -14.52
C ASP A 35 -13.39 -5.60 -14.13
N TYR A 36 -14.22 -6.12 -15.04
CA TYR A 36 -15.63 -6.35 -14.80
C TYR A 36 -15.90 -7.79 -14.36
N ASN A 37 -16.30 -7.96 -13.09
CA ASN A 37 -16.84 -9.22 -12.59
C ASN A 37 -18.28 -9.42 -13.08
N ARG A 38 -18.54 -10.56 -13.73
CA ARG A 38 -19.89 -10.94 -14.19
C ARG A 38 -20.88 -10.91 -13.02
N ARG A 39 -21.99 -10.23 -13.23
CA ARG A 39 -23.10 -10.13 -12.29
C ARG A 39 -24.13 -11.24 -12.55
N SER A 40 -24.65 -11.86 -11.50
CA SER A 40 -25.78 -12.79 -11.52
C SER A 40 -26.98 -12.17 -10.85
N ALA A 41 -28.15 -12.23 -11.49
CA ALA A 41 -29.41 -11.77 -10.94
C ALA A 41 -30.25 -12.98 -10.50
N ALA A 42 -30.25 -13.29 -9.20
CA ALA A 42 -30.98 -14.43 -8.64
C ALA A 42 -32.30 -13.96 -8.02
N THR A 43 -33.41 -14.62 -8.35
CA THR A 43 -34.70 -14.33 -7.69
C THR A 43 -34.73 -15.01 -6.33
N VAL A 44 -34.93 -14.23 -5.29
CA VAL A 44 -35.03 -14.69 -3.89
C VAL A 44 -36.48 -14.51 -3.44
N THR A 45 -37.01 -15.48 -2.71
CA THR A 45 -38.36 -15.38 -2.13
C THR A 45 -38.23 -15.04 -0.65
N ASN A 46 -38.88 -13.96 -0.22
CA ASN A 46 -38.98 -13.62 1.19
C ASN A 46 -39.86 -14.65 1.90
N ALA A 47 -39.28 -15.41 2.82
CA ALA A 47 -39.95 -16.50 3.53
C ALA A 47 -41.16 -16.04 4.39
N TYR A 48 -41.20 -14.76 4.78
CA TYR A 48 -42.25 -14.21 5.64
C TYR A 48 -43.39 -13.55 4.86
N THR A 49 -43.09 -12.95 3.70
CA THR A 49 -44.08 -12.21 2.90
C THR A 49 -44.48 -12.91 1.61
N GLY A 50 -43.76 -13.95 1.19
CA GLY A 50 -43.94 -14.63 -0.10
C GLY A 50 -43.56 -13.76 -1.32
N ALA A 51 -43.04 -12.55 -1.09
CA ALA A 51 -42.62 -11.64 -2.15
C ALA A 51 -41.34 -12.15 -2.83
N THR A 52 -41.30 -12.11 -4.15
CA THR A 52 -40.10 -12.43 -4.94
C THR A 52 -39.37 -11.14 -5.29
N THR A 53 -38.08 -11.06 -4.95
CA THR A 53 -37.20 -9.94 -5.30
C THR A 53 -35.98 -10.47 -6.04
N VAL A 54 -35.36 -9.65 -6.90
CA VAL A 54 -34.10 -10.02 -7.55
C VAL A 54 -32.94 -9.48 -6.75
N GLN A 55 -32.01 -10.35 -6.39
CA GLN A 55 -30.72 -10.00 -5.79
C GLN A 55 -29.63 -10.09 -6.86
N THR A 56 -28.91 -9.00 -7.07
CA THR A 56 -27.73 -8.98 -7.93
C THR A 56 -26.49 -9.30 -7.10
N ALA A 57 -25.76 -10.35 -7.47
CA ALA A 57 -24.48 -10.73 -6.86
C ALA A 57 -23.37 -10.68 -7.91
N ARG A 58 -22.15 -10.33 -7.51
CA ARG A 58 -20.96 -10.44 -8.37
C ARG A 58 -20.39 -11.85 -8.24
N THR A 59 -19.97 -12.43 -9.36
CA THR A 59 -19.21 -13.68 -9.35
C THR A 59 -17.76 -13.29 -9.07
N GLU A 60 -17.36 -13.32 -7.80
CA GLU A 60 -15.99 -13.01 -7.37
C GLU A 60 -15.49 -14.05 -6.37
N ASP A 61 -14.20 -14.37 -6.44
CA ASP A 61 -13.55 -15.17 -5.41
C ASP A 61 -13.03 -14.23 -4.32
N ALA A 62 -13.84 -14.05 -3.27
CA ALA A 62 -13.51 -13.18 -2.15
C ALA A 62 -12.26 -13.65 -1.39
N ALA A 63 -11.96 -14.95 -1.39
CA ALA A 63 -10.77 -15.49 -0.74
C ALA A 63 -9.52 -15.15 -1.54
N LEU A 64 -9.56 -15.32 -2.87
CA LEU A 64 -8.49 -14.92 -3.77
C LEU A 64 -8.25 -13.40 -3.72
N LEU A 65 -9.31 -12.59 -3.78
CA LEU A 65 -9.19 -11.13 -3.68
C LEU A 65 -8.51 -10.71 -2.36
N LYS A 66 -8.96 -11.27 -1.24
CA LYS A 66 -8.37 -10.99 0.07
C LYS A 66 -6.91 -11.42 0.13
N GLN A 67 -6.58 -12.59 -0.40
CA GLN A 67 -5.21 -13.09 -0.45
C GLN A 67 -4.32 -12.18 -1.30
N THR A 68 -4.77 -11.76 -2.48
CA THR A 68 -4.04 -10.84 -3.37
C THR A 68 -3.80 -9.49 -2.71
N LEU A 69 -4.80 -8.94 -2.01
CA LEU A 69 -4.65 -7.67 -1.29
C LEU A 69 -3.62 -7.79 -0.17
N SER A 70 -3.64 -8.88 0.61
CA SER A 70 -2.66 -9.13 1.67
C SER A 70 -1.25 -9.28 1.09
N SER A 71 -1.08 -10.13 0.08
CA SER A 71 0.23 -10.39 -0.53
C SER A 71 0.82 -9.15 -1.19
N THR A 72 0.00 -8.32 -1.85
CA THR A 72 0.43 -7.03 -2.40
C THR A 72 0.88 -6.07 -1.29
N ALA A 73 0.15 -6.02 -0.17
CA ALA A 73 0.52 -5.17 0.96
C ALA A 73 1.83 -5.62 1.62
N ASP A 74 2.02 -6.93 1.79
CA ASP A 74 3.23 -7.51 2.35
C ASP A 74 4.45 -7.22 1.45
N ASP A 75 4.32 -7.44 0.13
CA ASP A 75 5.37 -7.16 -0.85
C ASP A 75 5.77 -5.67 -0.86
N ALA A 76 4.79 -4.76 -0.87
CA ALA A 76 5.06 -3.32 -0.79
C ALA A 76 5.80 -2.94 0.51
N GLY A 77 5.45 -3.58 1.62
CA GLY A 77 6.15 -3.42 2.90
C GLY A 77 7.61 -3.87 2.85
N GLN A 78 7.87 -5.05 2.27
CA GLN A 78 9.22 -5.60 2.12
C GLN A 78 10.09 -4.76 1.17
N GLN A 79 9.53 -4.28 0.06
CA GLN A 79 10.24 -3.40 -0.87
C GLN A 79 10.64 -2.08 -0.20
N THR A 80 9.75 -1.51 0.62
CA THR A 80 10.03 -0.29 1.39
C THR A 80 11.16 -0.53 2.40
N LEU A 81 11.13 -1.66 3.11
CA LEU A 81 12.20 -2.04 4.04
C LEU A 81 13.54 -2.20 3.32
N LEU A 82 13.55 -2.91 2.18
CA LEU A 82 14.75 -3.12 1.38
C LEU A 82 15.37 -1.79 0.95
N ALA A 83 14.57 -0.87 0.39
CA ALA A 83 15.06 0.45 -0.03
C ALA A 83 15.67 1.25 1.15
N GLY A 84 15.08 1.15 2.35
CA GLY A 84 15.63 1.76 3.55
C GLY A 84 16.97 1.14 3.97
N LEU A 85 17.08 -0.20 3.92
CA LEU A 85 18.32 -0.91 4.24
C LEU A 85 19.43 -0.62 3.22
N GLU A 86 19.11 -0.54 1.93
CA GLU A 86 20.06 -0.15 0.87
C GLU A 86 20.59 1.27 1.07
N SER A 87 19.72 2.19 1.54
CA SER A 87 20.13 3.55 1.89
C SER A 87 21.12 3.55 3.06
N VAL A 88 20.83 2.80 4.13
CA VAL A 88 21.75 2.65 5.27
C VAL A 88 23.06 2.00 4.85
N TYR A 89 23.00 0.96 4.01
CA TYR A 89 24.18 0.30 3.47
C TYR A 89 25.08 1.27 2.69
N THR A 90 24.47 2.13 1.86
CA THR A 90 25.19 3.18 1.11
C THR A 90 25.84 4.19 2.06
N ILE A 91 25.12 4.67 3.08
CA ILE A 91 25.65 5.59 4.11
C ILE A 91 26.86 4.99 4.84
N MET A 92 26.87 3.67 5.02
CA MET A 92 27.95 2.95 5.69
C MET A 92 29.12 2.61 4.75
N GLY A 93 29.23 3.26 3.60
CA GLY A 93 30.36 3.16 2.69
C GLY A 93 30.20 2.16 1.56
N GLY A 94 29.03 1.53 1.43
CA GLY A 94 28.66 0.67 0.30
C GLY A 94 29.69 -0.42 -0.04
N ASP A 95 29.82 -0.72 -1.33
CA ASP A 95 30.81 -1.69 -1.82
C ASP A 95 32.22 -1.08 -1.77
N GLY A 96 33.05 -1.62 -0.88
CA GLY A 96 34.44 -1.23 -0.72
C GLY A 96 34.73 -0.43 0.54
N TYR A 97 33.70 -0.02 1.30
CA TYR A 97 33.82 0.58 2.63
C TYR A 97 34.80 1.77 2.74
N SER A 98 35.19 2.40 1.62
CA SER A 98 36.29 3.37 1.62
C SER A 98 35.97 4.62 2.43
N LEU A 99 34.69 4.96 2.55
CA LEU A 99 34.19 6.07 3.37
C LEU A 99 33.49 5.57 4.65
N ALA A 100 33.55 4.27 4.92
CA ALA A 100 32.93 3.71 6.11
C ALA A 100 33.66 4.21 7.36
N PRO A 101 32.93 4.52 8.45
CA PRO A 101 33.55 4.89 9.71
C PRO A 101 34.54 3.84 10.25
N SER A 102 34.32 2.56 9.95
CA SER A 102 35.23 1.46 10.33
C SER A 102 36.59 1.53 9.61
N THR A 103 36.62 1.99 8.36
CA THR A 103 37.84 2.17 7.59
C THR A 103 38.65 3.33 8.14
N ALA A 104 38.02 4.50 8.34
CA ALA A 104 38.67 5.65 8.96
C ALA A 104 39.23 5.33 10.35
N LEU A 105 38.48 4.55 11.17
CA LEU A 105 38.96 4.11 12.49
C LEU A 105 40.18 3.19 12.39
N SER A 106 40.23 2.31 11.39
CA SER A 106 41.38 1.42 11.15
C SER A 106 42.61 2.22 10.72
N GLU A 107 42.44 3.21 9.83
CA GLU A 107 43.51 4.10 9.38
C GLU A 107 44.05 4.96 10.52
N LEU A 108 43.19 5.50 11.39
CA LEU A 108 43.61 6.22 12.59
C LEU A 108 44.45 5.33 13.51
N ARG A 109 44.02 4.08 13.74
CA ARG A 109 44.79 3.12 14.56
C ARG A 109 46.19 2.92 13.97
N ASP A 110 46.28 2.71 12.65
CA ASP A 110 47.55 2.44 11.97
C ASP A 110 48.47 3.67 11.96
N ALA A 111 47.90 4.87 11.80
CA ALA A 111 48.63 6.14 11.92
C ALA A 111 49.18 6.36 13.33
N LEU A 112 48.38 6.08 14.36
CA LEU A 112 48.81 6.15 15.77
C LEU A 112 49.92 5.14 16.08
N GLN A 113 49.83 3.91 15.56
CA GLN A 113 50.86 2.90 15.74
C GLN A 113 52.18 3.30 15.07
N THR A 114 52.10 3.88 13.87
CA THR A 114 53.27 4.36 13.13
C THR A 114 53.94 5.53 13.87
N TYR A 115 53.14 6.49 14.36
CA TYR A 115 53.66 7.60 15.16
C TYR A 115 54.26 7.14 16.48
N ALA A 116 53.65 6.16 17.16
CA ALA A 116 54.18 5.59 18.40
C ALA A 116 55.57 4.95 18.23
N ALA A 117 55.89 4.44 17.04
CA ALA A 117 57.22 3.91 16.73
C ALA A 117 58.29 5.01 16.59
N THR A 118 57.91 6.23 16.19
CA THR A 118 58.82 7.38 16.03
C THR A 118 58.19 8.69 16.54
N PRO A 119 58.06 8.86 17.87
CA PRO A 119 57.28 9.97 18.45
C PRO A 119 57.91 11.36 18.28
N GLY A 120 59.17 11.45 17.84
CA GLY A 120 59.82 12.72 17.51
C GLY A 120 59.54 13.22 16.09
N ASP A 121 58.88 12.42 15.25
CA ASP A 121 58.56 12.76 13.87
C ASP A 121 57.27 13.59 13.80
N VAL A 122 57.43 14.89 13.53
CA VAL A 122 56.31 15.84 13.42
C VAL A 122 55.40 15.55 12.22
N THR A 123 55.91 14.94 11.15
CA THR A 123 55.10 14.57 9.98
C THR A 123 54.18 13.42 10.33
N LEU A 124 54.65 12.42 11.07
CA LEU A 124 53.82 11.33 11.57
C LEU A 124 52.80 11.82 12.62
N ALA A 125 53.17 12.79 13.47
CA ALA A 125 52.23 13.42 14.39
C ALA A 125 51.08 14.12 13.65
N SER A 126 51.39 14.90 12.60
CA SER A 126 50.37 15.55 11.77
C SER A 126 49.50 14.55 11.02
N ALA A 127 50.07 13.44 10.52
CA ALA A 127 49.31 12.39 9.86
C ALA A 127 48.27 11.75 10.81
N ALA A 128 48.66 11.43 12.05
CA ALA A 128 47.74 10.86 13.04
C ALA A 128 46.60 11.84 13.41
N VAL A 129 46.90 13.14 13.51
CA VAL A 129 45.87 14.17 13.75
C VAL A 129 44.90 14.26 12.57
N ASN A 130 45.40 14.23 11.33
CA ASN A 130 44.55 14.25 10.14
C ASN A 130 43.62 13.03 10.09
N SER A 131 44.14 11.82 10.33
CA SER A 131 43.30 10.62 10.41
C SER A 131 42.23 10.71 11.50
N ALA A 132 42.51 11.40 12.62
CA ALA A 132 41.51 11.63 13.66
C ALA A 132 40.40 12.60 13.21
N VAL A 133 40.76 13.63 12.43
CA VAL A 133 39.80 14.53 11.79
C VAL A 133 38.96 13.78 10.77
N ASP A 134 39.55 12.86 10.00
CA ASP A 134 38.84 12.04 9.02
C ASP A 134 37.82 11.10 9.70
N VAL A 135 38.18 10.48 10.83
CA VAL A 135 37.24 9.70 11.66
C VAL A 135 36.07 10.56 12.13
N ALA A 136 36.35 11.74 12.69
CA ALA A 136 35.30 12.63 13.16
C ALA A 136 34.37 13.07 12.01
N THR A 137 34.95 13.34 10.84
CA THR A 137 34.22 13.73 9.64
C THR A 137 33.33 12.59 9.15
N ALA A 138 33.87 11.36 9.03
CA ALA A 138 33.10 10.19 8.61
C ALA A 138 31.91 9.93 9.55
N LEU A 139 32.14 9.95 10.88
CA LEU A 139 31.07 9.73 11.87
C LEU A 139 29.99 10.81 11.81
N ASN A 140 30.38 12.08 11.70
CA ASN A 140 29.43 13.19 11.63
C ASN A 140 28.62 13.17 10.33
N THR A 141 29.26 12.86 9.20
CA THR A 141 28.59 12.73 7.90
C THR A 141 27.59 11.57 7.94
N SER A 142 28.02 10.35 8.29
CA SER A 142 27.10 9.20 8.38
C SER A 142 25.96 9.43 9.37
N THR A 143 26.23 10.09 10.51
CA THR A 143 25.17 10.46 11.46
C THR A 143 24.17 11.41 10.82
N THR A 144 24.64 12.44 10.11
CA THR A 144 23.78 13.41 9.44
C THR A 144 22.90 12.75 8.39
N GLU A 145 23.48 11.88 7.57
CA GLU A 145 22.75 11.14 6.53
C GLU A 145 21.70 10.19 7.12
N VAL A 146 22.02 9.48 8.21
CA VAL A 146 21.02 8.65 8.92
C VAL A 146 19.89 9.51 9.47
N GLN A 147 20.17 10.68 10.04
CA GLN A 147 19.10 11.57 10.53
C GLN A 147 18.25 12.12 9.38
N GLN A 148 18.84 12.42 8.22
CA GLN A 148 18.11 12.83 7.03
C GLN A 148 17.20 11.70 6.51
N LEU A 149 17.69 10.46 6.46
CA LEU A 149 16.90 9.29 6.09
C LEU A 149 15.71 9.12 7.04
N ARG A 150 15.92 9.26 8.36
CA ARG A 150 14.84 9.22 9.36
C ARG A 150 13.80 10.31 9.12
N ALA A 151 14.23 11.56 8.98
CA ALA A 151 13.31 12.68 8.75
C ALA A 151 12.54 12.55 7.43
N GLY A 152 13.20 12.06 6.36
CA GLY A 152 12.55 11.76 5.10
C GLY A 152 11.49 10.66 5.23
N THR A 153 11.81 9.60 5.99
CA THR A 153 10.87 8.52 6.30
C THR A 153 9.67 9.03 7.09
N ASP A 154 9.87 9.88 8.10
CA ASP A 154 8.78 10.48 8.88
C ASP A 154 7.85 11.32 7.99
N ALA A 155 8.41 12.10 7.07
CA ALA A 155 7.63 12.86 6.09
C ALA A 155 6.84 11.95 5.14
N GLN A 156 7.44 10.85 4.67
CA GLN A 156 6.75 9.86 3.85
C GLN A 156 5.60 9.21 4.61
N ILE A 157 5.79 8.82 5.87
CA ILE A 157 4.74 8.27 6.73
C ILE A 157 3.57 9.25 6.83
N SER A 158 3.83 10.52 7.12
CA SER A 158 2.80 11.56 7.16
C SER A 158 2.01 11.62 5.85
N GLY A 159 2.71 11.66 4.71
CA GLY A 159 2.05 11.69 3.39
C GLY A 159 1.22 10.44 3.10
N GLN A 160 1.65 9.25 3.52
CA GLN A 160 0.87 8.01 3.38
C GLN A 160 -0.36 8.02 4.28
N VAL A 161 -0.28 8.56 5.50
CA VAL A 161 -1.44 8.71 6.40
C VAL A 161 -2.47 9.67 5.79
N ASP A 162 -2.03 10.80 5.23
CA ASP A 162 -2.94 11.74 4.55
C ASP A 162 -3.63 11.09 3.34
N LYS A 163 -2.87 10.35 2.54
CA LYS A 163 -3.41 9.58 1.41
C LYS A 163 -4.43 8.53 1.88
N LEU A 164 -4.12 7.79 2.94
CA LEU A 164 -5.04 6.80 3.53
C LEU A 164 -6.34 7.47 3.98
N ASN A 165 -6.26 8.56 4.72
CA ASN A 165 -7.44 9.30 5.20
C ASN A 165 -8.31 9.80 4.04
N LYS A 166 -7.68 10.29 2.95
CA LYS A 166 -8.40 10.70 1.74
C LYS A 166 -9.11 9.51 1.08
N LEU A 167 -8.44 8.36 0.95
CA LEU A 167 -9.04 7.15 0.38
C LEU A 167 -10.20 6.64 1.23
N LEU A 168 -10.08 6.67 2.56
CA LEU A 168 -11.16 6.30 3.48
C LEU A 168 -12.38 7.23 3.34
N ALA A 169 -12.16 8.54 3.22
CA ALA A 169 -13.24 9.49 2.99
C ALA A 169 -13.93 9.29 1.63
N GLN A 170 -13.18 8.92 0.58
CA GLN A 170 -13.74 8.55 -0.72
C GLN A 170 -14.52 7.24 -0.65
N PHE A 171 -14.01 6.24 0.09
CA PHE A 171 -14.69 4.97 0.30
C PHE A 171 -16.00 5.15 1.06
N GLU A 172 -16.05 6.04 2.07
CA GLU A 172 -17.28 6.39 2.77
C GLU A 172 -18.34 6.98 1.81
N GLN A 173 -17.93 7.90 0.93
CA GLN A 173 -18.83 8.49 -0.07
C GLN A 173 -19.38 7.43 -1.03
N ALA A 174 -18.51 6.56 -1.55
CA ALA A 174 -18.93 5.45 -2.40
C ALA A 174 -19.90 4.51 -1.67
N ASN A 175 -19.61 4.16 -0.41
CA ASN A 175 -20.46 3.30 0.40
C ASN A 175 -21.84 3.93 0.66
N LYS A 176 -21.90 5.23 0.96
CA LYS A 176 -23.18 5.97 1.09
C LYS A 176 -23.99 5.93 -0.19
N ALA A 177 -23.35 6.09 -1.35
CA ALA A 177 -24.02 6.00 -2.64
C ALA A 177 -24.60 4.60 -2.89
N VAL A 178 -23.82 3.54 -2.63
CA VAL A 178 -24.27 2.13 -2.73
C VAL A 178 -25.45 1.85 -1.82
N VAL A 179 -25.37 2.25 -0.54
CA VAL A 179 -26.45 2.06 0.44
C VAL A 179 -27.72 2.81 0.03
N THR A 180 -27.58 4.05 -0.47
CA THR A 180 -28.72 4.84 -0.94
C THR A 180 -29.39 4.20 -2.15
N ALA A 181 -28.60 3.75 -3.14
CA ALA A 181 -29.12 3.06 -4.32
C ALA A 181 -29.81 1.74 -3.94
N ALA A 182 -29.21 0.96 -3.04
CA ALA A 182 -29.80 -0.28 -2.54
C ALA A 182 -31.14 -0.03 -1.82
N ALA A 183 -31.22 1.02 -0.98
CA ALA A 183 -32.47 1.41 -0.31
C ALA A 183 -33.55 1.90 -1.28
N ALA A 184 -33.15 2.55 -2.38
CA ALA A 184 -34.05 2.98 -3.46
C ALA A 184 -34.47 1.83 -4.40
N GLY A 185 -33.92 0.62 -4.23
CA GLY A 185 -34.19 -0.52 -5.11
C GLY A 185 -33.58 -0.37 -6.52
N THR A 186 -32.62 0.55 -6.68
CA THR A 186 -31.87 0.79 -7.92
C THR A 186 -30.50 0.11 -7.86
N ASP A 187 -29.85 -0.11 -9.01
CA ASP A 187 -28.52 -0.74 -9.03
C ASP A 187 -27.48 0.21 -8.41
N GLY A 188 -26.89 -0.20 -7.27
CA GLY A 188 -25.82 0.52 -6.59
C GLY A 188 -24.41 0.05 -6.97
N ASN A 189 -24.29 -0.94 -7.88
CA ASN A 189 -23.04 -1.58 -8.26
C ASN A 189 -22.40 -1.02 -9.52
#